data_AF-A0A929I226-F1
#
_entry.id   AF-A0A929I226-F1
#
_cell.length_a   1.000
_cell.length_b   1.000
_cell.length_c   1.000
_cell.angle_alpha   90.00
_cell.angle_beta   90.00
_cell.angle_gamma   90.00
#
_symmetry.space_group_name_H-M   'P 1'
#
loop_
_entity.id
_entity.type
_entity.pdbx_description
1 polymer ?
#
loop_
_entity_poly.entity_id
_entity_poly.type
_entity_poly.pdbx_seq_one_letter_code
_entity_poly.pdbx_strand_id
1 'polypeptide(L)'
;MPTFPFEVSREEILKDPESYVDAIFSCLESEFLVMPKGVGFVEYPVFERGYEALKAATAGFSKLDSKKVFQVTVSEPIAIVVLRSMLGFTPPEWGHVTAQRT
;
A
#
# COMPACT_ATOMS: atom_id res chain seq x y z
N MET A 1 -7.61 23.32 18.84
CA MET A 1 -6.94 22.71 17.68
C MET A 1 -6.14 23.82 17.02
N PRO A 2 -4.90 23.57 16.57
CA PRO A 2 -4.14 24.58 15.85
C PRO A 2 -4.88 24.99 14.57
N THR A 3 -4.82 26.28 14.22
CA THR A 3 -5.35 26.79 12.95
C THR A 3 -4.33 26.53 11.85
N PHE A 4 -4.78 25.95 10.73
CA PHE A 4 -3.87 25.58 9.66
C PHE A 4 -3.59 26.72 8.67
N PRO A 5 -2.42 26.73 8.01
CA PRO A 5 -2.10 27.76 7.02
C PRO A 5 -3.10 27.85 5.85
N PHE A 6 -3.84 26.76 5.56
CA PHE A 6 -4.86 26.75 4.49
C PHE A 6 -6.21 27.34 4.92
N GLU A 7 -6.38 27.68 6.21
CA GLU A 7 -7.63 28.22 6.77
C GLU A 7 -7.60 29.75 6.94
N VAL A 8 -6.47 30.39 6.64
CA VAL A 8 -6.22 31.82 6.90
C VAL A 8 -5.66 32.54 5.67
N SER A 9 -5.71 33.88 5.69
CA SER A 9 -5.16 34.71 4.61
C SER A 9 -3.63 34.75 4.66
N ARG A 10 -3.01 35.09 3.52
CA ARG A 10 -1.55 35.27 3.45
C ARG A 10 -1.04 36.33 4.43
N GLU A 11 -1.79 37.42 4.60
CA GLU A 11 -1.45 38.51 5.51
C GLU A 11 -1.45 38.06 6.98
N GLU A 12 -2.30 37.08 7.33
CA GLU A 12 -2.35 36.48 8.65
C GLU A 12 -1.18 35.52 8.88
N ILE A 13 -0.79 34.75 7.86
CA ILE A 13 0.39 33.87 7.91
C ILE A 13 1.67 34.69 8.10
N LEU A 14 1.82 35.80 7.38
CA LEU A 14 3.03 36.62 7.43
C LEU A 14 3.23 37.34 8.77
N LYS A 15 2.18 37.50 9.58
CA LYS A 15 2.28 38.12 10.91
C LYS A 15 2.90 37.19 11.95
N ASP A 16 2.72 35.88 11.80
CA ASP A 16 3.23 34.87 12.74
C ASP A 16 3.48 33.52 12.04
N PRO A 17 4.50 33.41 11.17
CA PRO A 17 4.73 32.21 10.37
C PRO A 17 5.15 30.99 11.20
N GLU A 18 5.81 31.19 12.35
CA GLU A 18 6.34 30.10 13.19
C GLU A 18 5.20 29.24 13.75
N SER A 19 4.12 29.85 14.25
CA SER A 19 2.96 29.10 14.75
C SER A 19 2.32 28.19 13.69
N TYR A 20 2.38 28.57 12.41
CA TYR A 20 1.85 27.78 11.29
C TYR A 20 2.81 26.67 10.85
N VAL A 21 4.12 26.89 10.97
CA VAL A 21 5.14 25.86 10.78
C VAL A 21 4.98 24.77 11.84
N ASP A 22 4.83 25.14 13.12
CA ASP A 22 4.57 24.22 14.22
C ASP A 22 3.28 23.42 14.01
N ALA A 23 2.21 24.06 13.51
CA ALA A 23 0.96 23.38 13.17
C ALA A 23 1.16 22.31 12.08
N ILE A 24 1.94 22.61 11.04
CA ILE A 24 2.27 21.63 9.99
C ILE A 24 3.11 20.47 10.54
N PHE A 25 4.16 20.75 11.32
CA PHE A 25 4.97 19.70 11.93
C PHE A 25 4.16 18.82 12.88
N SER A 26 3.23 19.40 13.65
CA SER A 26 2.34 18.62 14.53
C SER A 26 1.43 17.64 13.77
N CYS A 27 1.07 17.95 12.52
CA CYS A 27 0.34 17.01 11.65
C CYS A 27 1.24 15.92 11.06
N LEU A 28 2.48 16.29 10.72
CA LEU A 28 3.47 15.33 10.20
C LEU A 28 3.88 14.30 11.26
N GLU A 29 3.95 14.72 12.53
CA GLU A 29 4.27 13.84 13.65
C GLU A 29 3.16 12.83 13.96
N SER A 30 1.88 13.18 13.74
CA SER A 30 0.75 12.37 14.22
C SER A 30 0.10 11.45 13.18
N GLU A 31 0.22 11.70 11.87
CA GLU A 31 -0.51 10.91 10.86
C GLU A 31 0.34 9.91 10.07
N PHE A 32 1.67 9.93 10.22
CA PHE A 32 2.56 8.92 9.63
C PHE A 32 2.92 7.75 10.57
N LEU A 33 2.61 7.85 11.88
CA LEU A 33 3.02 6.84 12.87
C LEU A 33 2.04 5.67 13.03
N VAL A 34 0.84 5.74 12.44
CA VAL A 34 -0.12 4.63 12.49
C VAL A 34 -0.50 4.26 11.07
N MET A 35 -0.01 3.10 10.63
CA MET A 35 -0.41 2.50 9.36
C MET A 35 -1.94 2.31 9.38
N PRO A 36 -2.70 2.95 8.46
CA PRO A 36 -4.15 2.90 8.50
C PRO A 36 -4.62 1.45 8.23
N LYS A 37 -5.09 0.78 9.28
CA LYS A 37 -5.62 -0.59 9.22
C LYS A 37 -7.10 -0.59 8.80
N GLY A 38 -7.39 -0.13 7.59
CA GLY A 38 -8.75 -0.16 7.02
C GLY A 38 -9.17 -1.55 6.53
N VAL A 39 -10.34 -1.63 5.90
CA VAL A 39 -10.90 -2.89 5.34
C VAL A 39 -9.96 -3.55 4.31
N GLY A 40 -9.11 -2.77 3.64
CA GLY A 40 -8.11 -3.27 2.69
C GLY A 40 -6.77 -3.66 3.33
N PHE A 41 -6.63 -3.54 4.65
CA PHE A 41 -5.38 -3.86 5.34
C PHE A 41 -5.16 -5.36 5.42
N VAL A 42 -4.03 -5.82 4.89
CA VAL A 42 -3.63 -7.23 4.94
C VAL A 42 -2.63 -7.40 6.07
N GLU A 43 -3.04 -8.11 7.12
CA GLU A 43 -2.13 -8.45 8.22
C GLU A 43 -1.09 -9.48 7.77
N TYR A 44 0.06 -9.47 8.44
CA TYR A 44 1.19 -10.34 8.11
C TYR A 44 0.80 -11.83 7.98
N PRO A 45 0.02 -12.45 8.89
CA PRO A 45 -0.35 -13.86 8.75
C PRO A 45 -1.18 -14.16 7.50
N VAL A 46 -1.97 -13.19 7.02
CA VAL A 46 -2.77 -13.33 5.80
C VAL A 46 -1.85 -13.24 4.57
N PHE A 47 -0.88 -12.33 4.59
CA PHE A 47 0.13 -12.20 3.53
C PHE A 47 1.05 -13.44 3.47
N GLU A 48 1.55 -13.88 4.62
CA GLU A 48 2.45 -15.02 4.77
C GLU A 48 1.83 -16.31 4.22
N ARG A 49 0.55 -16.55 4.49
CA ARG A 49 -0.18 -17.70 3.92
C ARG A 49 -0.13 -17.74 2.40
N GLY A 50 -0.41 -16.61 1.73
CA GLY A 50 -0.32 -16.52 0.27
C GLY A 50 1.11 -16.72 -0.23
N TYR A 51 2.08 -16.17 0.50
CA TYR A 51 3.50 -16.27 0.15
C TYR A 51 3.99 -17.72 0.21
N GLU A 52 3.72 -18.43 1.30
CA GLU A 52 4.14 -19.82 1.46
C GLU A 52 3.41 -20.75 0.47
N ALA A 53 2.13 -20.49 0.17
CA ALA A 53 1.39 -21.24 -0.86
C ALA A 53 2.05 -21.10 -2.25
N LEU A 54 2.41 -19.87 -2.64
CA LEU A 54 3.13 -19.63 -3.89
C LEU A 54 4.53 -20.25 -3.88
N LYS A 55 5.27 -20.07 -2.80
CA LYS A 55 6.63 -20.62 -2.64
C LYS A 55 6.63 -22.14 -2.80
N ALA A 56 5.66 -22.84 -2.20
CA ALA A 56 5.50 -24.28 -2.34
C ALA A 56 5.21 -24.68 -3.80
N ALA A 57 4.28 -24.00 -4.47
CA ALA A 57 3.90 -24.32 -5.85
C ALA A 57 4.99 -24.02 -6.89
N THR A 58 5.91 -23.11 -6.56
CA THR A 58 6.94 -22.58 -7.48
C THR A 58 8.35 -23.07 -7.18
N ALA A 59 8.49 -24.07 -6.29
CA ALA A 59 9.78 -24.58 -5.83
C ALA A 59 10.70 -23.46 -5.32
N GLY A 60 10.18 -22.63 -4.42
CA GLY A 60 10.90 -21.47 -3.91
C GLY A 60 11.07 -20.36 -4.96
N PHE A 61 10.05 -20.13 -5.79
CA PHE A 61 10.06 -19.14 -6.89
C PHE A 61 11.06 -19.42 -8.02
N SER A 62 11.76 -20.56 -7.97
CA SER A 62 12.69 -20.96 -9.04
C SER A 62 11.98 -21.40 -10.33
N LYS A 63 10.69 -21.79 -10.23
CA LYS A 63 9.88 -22.24 -11.37
C LYS A 63 8.48 -21.62 -11.34
N LEU A 64 8.28 -20.58 -12.14
CA LEU A 64 6.98 -19.91 -12.31
C LEU A 64 6.18 -20.52 -13.45
N ASP A 65 5.64 -21.72 -13.22
CA ASP A 65 4.69 -22.33 -14.15
C ASP A 65 3.31 -21.67 -14.04
N SER A 66 2.80 -21.10 -15.14
CA SER A 66 1.56 -20.32 -15.13
C SER A 66 0.33 -21.12 -14.69
N LYS A 67 0.27 -22.42 -15.01
CA LYS A 67 -0.86 -23.28 -14.64
C LYS A 67 -0.89 -23.53 -13.13
N LYS A 68 0.27 -23.82 -12.53
CA LYS A 68 0.40 -23.99 -11.07
C LYS A 68 0.11 -22.69 -10.33
N VAL A 69 0.67 -21.58 -10.80
CA VAL A 69 0.41 -20.25 -10.20
C VAL A 69 -1.07 -19.92 -10.25
N PHE A 70 -1.72 -20.14 -11.40
CA PHE A 70 -3.17 -19.92 -11.53
C PHE A 70 -3.99 -20.79 -10.58
N GLN A 71 -3.65 -22.07 -10.42
CA GLN A 71 -4.35 -22.95 -9.46
C GLN A 71 -4.22 -22.45 -8.02
N VAL A 72 -3.04 -21.96 -7.63
CA VAL A 72 -2.82 -21.37 -6.31
C VAL A 72 -3.62 -20.08 -6.14
N THR A 73 -3.62 -19.18 -7.12
CA THR A 73 -4.36 -17.91 -6.99
C THR A 73 -5.88 -18.09 -6.95
N VAL A 74 -6.41 -19.15 -7.56
CA VAL A 74 -7.84 -19.49 -7.44
C VAL A 74 -8.17 -20.07 -6.06
N SER A 75 -7.28 -20.89 -5.47
CA SER A 75 -7.51 -21.54 -4.17
C SER A 75 -7.17 -20.65 -2.97
N GLU A 76 -6.17 -19.78 -3.10
CA GLU A 76 -5.73 -18.82 -2.09
C GLU A 76 -5.58 -17.42 -2.75
N PRO A 77 -6.68 -16.66 -2.89
CA PRO A 77 -6.69 -15.39 -3.64
C PRO A 77 -5.71 -14.33 -3.17
N ILE A 78 -5.32 -14.34 -1.88
CA ILE A 78 -4.31 -13.40 -1.38
C ILE A 78 -2.94 -13.57 -2.05
N ALA A 79 -2.66 -14.73 -2.65
CA ALA A 79 -1.48 -14.95 -3.47
C ALA A 79 -1.34 -13.92 -4.62
N ILE A 80 -2.45 -13.39 -5.16
CA ILE A 80 -2.40 -12.32 -6.17
C ILE A 80 -1.77 -11.05 -5.59
N VAL A 81 -2.10 -10.71 -4.33
CA VAL A 81 -1.51 -9.55 -3.64
C VAL A 81 -0.01 -9.77 -3.44
N VAL A 82 0.41 -10.99 -3.10
CA VAL A 82 1.83 -11.33 -2.97
C VAL A 82 2.56 -11.15 -4.30
N LEU A 83 2.04 -11.70 -5.41
CA LEU A 83 2.63 -11.52 -6.73
C LEU A 83 2.72 -10.06 -7.13
N ARG A 84 1.64 -9.29 -6.94
CA ARG A 84 1.60 -7.84 -7.20
C ARG A 84 2.69 -7.11 -6.40
N SER A 85 2.84 -7.44 -5.11
CA SER A 85 3.87 -6.87 -4.22
C SER A 85 5.29 -7.23 -4.66
N MET A 86 5.55 -8.48 -5.05
CA MET A 86 6.87 -8.91 -5.54
C MET A 86 7.26 -8.20 -6.85
N LEU A 87 6.28 -7.93 -7.71
CA LEU A 87 6.47 -7.21 -8.98
C LEU A 87 6.52 -5.69 -8.81
N GLY A 88 6.23 -5.17 -7.62
CA GLY A 88 6.26 -3.73 -7.33
C GLY A 88 5.09 -2.95 -7.93
N PHE A 89 4.00 -3.60 -8.34
CA PHE A 89 2.84 -2.92 -8.90
C PHE A 89 1.95 -2.34 -7.80
N THR A 90 1.46 -1.12 -7.97
CA THR A 90 0.29 -0.60 -7.24
C THR A 90 -1.00 -1.22 -7.77
N PRO A 91 -2.14 -1.17 -7.04
CA PRO A 91 -3.40 -1.72 -7.53
C PRO A 91 -3.86 -1.12 -8.89
N PRO A 92 -3.75 0.20 -9.14
CA PRO A 92 -4.09 0.77 -10.45
C PRO A 92 -3.17 0.29 -11.58
N GLU A 93 -1.86 0.19 -11.35
CA GLU A 93 -0.92 -0.28 -12.37
C GLU A 93 -1.17 -1.75 -12.75
N TRP A 94 -1.46 -2.60 -11.76
CA TRP A 94 -1.87 -3.98 -12.01
C TRP A 94 -3.14 -4.06 -12.87
N GLY A 95 -4.14 -3.22 -12.55
CA GLY A 95 -5.36 -3.10 -13.35
C GLY A 95 -5.09 -2.66 -14.79
N HIS A 96 -4.17 -1.70 -14.99
CA HIS A 96 -3.77 -1.24 -16.32
C HIS A 96 -3.10 -2.36 -17.14
N VAL A 97 -2.12 -3.05 -16.56
CA VAL A 97 -1.37 -4.11 -17.26
C VAL A 97 -2.26 -5.30 -17.60
N THR A 98 -3.17 -5.71 -16.70
CA THR A 98 -4.08 -6.84 -16.94
C THR A 98 -5.17 -6.55 -17.97
N ALA A 99 -5.42 -5.27 -18.30
CA ALA A 99 -6.31 -4.88 -19.39
C ALA A 99 -5.63 -4.97 -20.77
N GLN A 100 -4.30 -5.01 -20.82
CA GLN A 100 -3.56 -5.19 -22.07
C GLN A 100 -3.69 -6.66 -22.48
N ARG A 101 -4.29 -6.90 -23.66
CA ARG A 101 -4.36 -8.25 -24.23
C ARG A 101 -2.98 -8.66 -24.72
N THR A 102 -2.48 -9.79 -24.23
CA THR A 102 -1.33 -10.51 -24.79
C THR A 102 -1.76 -11.40 -25.94
#